data_AF-C1FA23-F1
#
_entry.id   AF-C1FA23-F1
#
_cell.length_a   1.000
_cell.length_b   1.000
_cell.length_c   1.000
_cell.angle_alpha   90.00
_cell.angle_beta   90.00
_cell.angle_gamma   90.00
#
_symmetry.space_group_name_H-M   'P 1'
#
loop_
_entity.id
_entity.type
_entity.pdbx_description
1 polymer ?
#
loop_
_entity_poly.entity_id
_entity_poly.type
_entity_poly.pdbx_seq_one_letter_code
_entity_poly.pdbx_strand_id
1 'polypeptide(L)'
;MANIYTEGKGPKGITVKESLLPNAVAGYSRGLAVSYGADSSHCVLLQPGVQALGLLEEDAIDAGQACAVIEFGQAVAQIGANITAQQPLTTNAAGQLVPAQPGQPIAAIALETQVYVAPGSFATVFVVAALNISMPGDAVTHYVAAGAIPVAEGAAGLGGGAALAMTLALPTEAQDGTKIFITAESSEAHTVTTAANGINGAKHVVTFATRGDGVVLEAMGGVWNVRSLVGGAAIA
;
A
#
# COMPACT_ATOMS: atom_id res chain seq x y z
N MET A 1 32.26 -19.63 -16.11
CA MET A 1 31.53 -18.59 -16.86
C MET A 1 30.26 -19.25 -17.38
N ALA A 2 29.10 -18.91 -16.81
CA ALA A 2 27.84 -19.44 -17.31
C ALA A 2 27.51 -18.75 -18.63
N ASN A 3 27.34 -19.53 -19.70
CA ASN A 3 26.83 -19.04 -20.97
C ASN A 3 25.39 -18.57 -20.74
N ILE A 4 25.18 -17.26 -20.74
CA ILE A 4 23.85 -16.69 -20.93
C ILE A 4 23.47 -17.04 -22.37
N TYR A 5 22.57 -17.99 -22.54
CA TYR A 5 21.90 -18.23 -23.82
C TYR A 5 21.03 -17.01 -24.11
N THR A 6 21.58 -16.03 -24.82
CA THR A 6 20.81 -15.00 -25.51
C THR A 6 20.17 -15.65 -26.73
N GLU A 7 19.06 -16.38 -26.51
CA GLU A 7 18.18 -16.70 -27.62
C GLU A 7 17.60 -15.38 -28.14
N GLY A 8 17.96 -15.02 -29.37
CA GLY A 8 17.50 -13.82 -30.05
C GLY A 8 16.00 -13.88 -30.31
N LYS A 9 15.20 -13.66 -29.27
CA LYS A 9 13.81 -13.22 -29.42
C LYS A 9 13.87 -11.86 -30.13
N GLY A 10 13.10 -11.70 -31.20
CA GLY A 10 13.15 -10.55 -32.13
C GLY A 10 13.06 -9.18 -31.44
N PRO A 11 13.22 -8.06 -32.18
CA PRO A 11 13.33 -6.72 -31.59
C PRO A 11 12.17 -6.44 -30.62
N LYS A 12 12.51 -6.42 -29.33
CA LYS A 12 11.56 -6.16 -28.25
C LYS A 12 11.39 -4.64 -28.13
N GLY A 13 10.16 -4.20 -27.86
CA GLY A 13 9.90 -2.81 -27.53
C GLY A 13 10.76 -2.34 -26.35
N ILE A 14 10.92 -1.03 -26.19
CA ILE A 14 11.85 -0.36 -25.25
C ILE A 14 11.67 -0.71 -23.75
N THR A 15 10.78 -1.63 -23.40
CA THR A 15 10.29 -1.85 -22.02
C THR A 15 10.15 -3.32 -21.63
N VAL A 16 10.78 -4.25 -22.36
CA VAL A 16 10.76 -5.68 -22.02
C VAL A 16 12.13 -6.10 -21.47
N LYS A 17 12.17 -6.50 -20.19
CA LYS A 17 13.36 -7.14 -19.61
C LYS A 17 13.25 -8.66 -19.71
N GLU A 18 14.39 -9.30 -19.93
CA GLU A 18 14.53 -10.76 -19.87
C GLU A 18 14.81 -11.18 -18.44
N SER A 19 14.07 -12.18 -17.94
CA SER A 19 14.31 -12.78 -16.63
C SER A 19 14.20 -14.29 -16.69
N LEU A 20 15.07 -14.99 -15.96
CA LEU A 20 15.10 -16.46 -15.89
C LEU A 20 14.13 -16.95 -14.81
N LEU A 21 13.40 -18.03 -15.05
CA LEU A 21 12.61 -18.65 -13.99
C LEU A 21 13.51 -19.57 -13.14
N PRO A 22 13.56 -19.41 -11.80
CA PRO A 22 14.52 -20.13 -10.96
C PRO A 22 14.24 -21.64 -10.84
N ASN A 23 13.05 -22.10 -11.26
CA ASN A 23 12.66 -23.50 -11.44
C ASN A 23 11.44 -23.56 -12.40
N ALA A 24 11.11 -24.74 -12.96
CA ALA A 24 9.84 -24.94 -13.68
C ALA A 24 8.73 -24.89 -12.63
N VAL A 25 8.11 -23.73 -12.47
CA VAL A 25 7.02 -23.57 -11.51
C VAL A 25 5.70 -23.64 -12.26
N ALA A 26 4.95 -24.71 -12.01
CA ALA A 26 3.57 -24.82 -12.48
C ALA A 26 2.77 -23.59 -12.00
N GLY A 27 2.03 -22.95 -12.91
CA GLY A 27 1.15 -21.82 -12.60
C GLY A 27 1.62 -20.45 -13.09
N TYR A 28 2.84 -20.33 -13.64
CA TYR A 28 3.24 -19.09 -14.33
C TYR A 28 2.53 -19.03 -15.68
N SER A 29 1.74 -17.99 -15.90
CA SER A 29 0.97 -17.77 -17.12
C SER A 29 0.99 -16.29 -17.46
N ARG A 30 0.73 -15.98 -18.73
CA ARG A 30 0.68 -14.61 -19.22
C ARG A 30 -0.26 -13.77 -18.36
N GLY A 31 0.15 -12.54 -18.10
CA GLY A 31 -0.64 -11.54 -17.40
C GLY A 31 -0.57 -11.64 -15.88
N LEU A 32 0.23 -12.56 -15.33
CA LEU A 32 0.56 -12.56 -13.90
C LEU A 32 1.65 -11.54 -13.59
N ALA A 33 1.53 -10.90 -12.44
CA ALA A 33 2.50 -9.96 -11.93
C ALA A 33 3.66 -10.67 -11.23
N VAL A 34 4.86 -10.11 -11.40
CA VAL A 34 6.11 -10.68 -10.88
C VAL A 34 6.93 -9.64 -10.13
N SER A 35 7.81 -10.09 -9.25
CA SER A 35 8.94 -9.32 -8.70
C SER A 35 10.27 -10.00 -9.03
N TYR A 36 11.37 -9.34 -8.71
CA TYR A 36 12.65 -10.04 -8.58
C TYR A 36 12.57 -11.10 -7.47
N GLY A 37 13.23 -12.22 -7.70
CA GLY A 37 13.42 -13.31 -6.75
C GLY A 37 14.62 -13.04 -5.85
N ALA A 38 15.36 -14.11 -5.51
CA ALA A 38 16.56 -14.01 -4.68
C ALA A 38 17.70 -13.21 -5.35
N ASP A 39 17.64 -13.00 -6.67
CA ASP A 39 18.55 -12.16 -7.41
C ASP A 39 17.81 -11.37 -8.51
N SER A 40 18.51 -10.42 -9.13
CA SER A 40 17.97 -9.53 -10.16
C SER A 40 17.77 -10.19 -11.52
N SER A 41 18.19 -11.43 -11.69
CA SER A 41 18.07 -12.17 -12.95
C SER A 41 16.84 -13.08 -12.95
N HIS A 42 16.31 -13.41 -11.77
CA HIS A 42 15.16 -14.29 -11.64
C HIS A 42 13.89 -13.56 -11.24
N CYS A 43 12.78 -13.87 -11.90
CA CYS A 43 11.47 -13.36 -11.52
C CYS A 43 10.71 -14.42 -10.71
N VAL A 44 9.89 -13.95 -9.78
CA VAL A 44 8.99 -14.78 -8.98
C VAL A 44 7.59 -14.19 -9.00
N LEU A 45 6.55 -15.02 -8.82
CA LEU A 45 5.18 -14.52 -8.66
C LEU A 45 5.11 -13.55 -7.49
N LEU A 46 4.52 -12.38 -7.77
CA LEU A 46 4.46 -11.31 -6.80
C LEU A 46 3.59 -11.71 -5.60
N GLN A 47 4.12 -11.53 -4.40
CA GLN A 47 3.37 -11.70 -3.17
C GLN A 47 2.55 -10.43 -2.84
N PRO A 48 1.42 -10.54 -2.11
CA PRO A 48 0.61 -9.38 -1.76
C PRO A 48 1.42 -8.32 -1.00
N GLY A 49 1.23 -7.05 -1.34
CA GLY A 49 1.88 -5.93 -0.67
C GLY A 49 3.33 -5.68 -1.07
N VAL A 50 3.89 -6.45 -2.00
CA VAL A 50 5.22 -6.22 -2.57
C VAL A 50 5.11 -5.39 -3.85
N GLN A 51 6.09 -4.52 -4.11
CA GLN A 51 6.15 -3.74 -5.35
C GLN A 51 6.34 -4.68 -6.55
N ALA A 52 5.46 -4.52 -7.56
CA ALA A 52 5.59 -5.27 -8.81
C ALA A 52 6.83 -4.80 -9.58
N LEU A 53 7.49 -5.74 -10.25
CA LEU A 53 8.42 -5.44 -11.34
C LEU A 53 7.64 -5.13 -12.62
N GLY A 54 6.61 -5.93 -12.91
CA GLY A 54 5.82 -5.84 -14.13
C GLY A 54 4.91 -7.05 -14.30
N LEU A 55 4.42 -7.25 -15.52
CA LEU A 55 3.56 -8.39 -15.90
C LEU A 55 4.28 -9.32 -16.88
N LEU A 56 4.09 -10.63 -16.72
CA LEU A 56 4.57 -11.63 -17.67
C LEU A 56 3.83 -11.52 -19.01
N GLU A 57 4.56 -11.44 -20.11
CA GLU A 57 3.99 -11.42 -21.46
C GLU A 57 3.86 -12.83 -22.07
N GLU A 58 4.50 -13.81 -21.44
CA GLU A 58 4.61 -15.18 -21.94
C GLU A 58 3.98 -16.15 -20.93
N ASP A 59 3.30 -17.17 -21.43
CA ASP A 59 2.98 -18.34 -20.61
C ASP A 59 4.29 -19.04 -20.25
N ALA A 60 4.35 -19.69 -19.08
CA ALA A 60 5.57 -20.35 -18.67
C ALA A 60 6.06 -21.34 -19.73
N ILE A 61 7.24 -21.02 -20.23
CA ILE A 61 8.14 -21.88 -20.97
C ILE A 61 9.14 -22.40 -19.92
N ASP A 62 9.68 -23.61 -20.11
CA ASP A 62 10.36 -24.44 -19.10
C ASP A 62 11.39 -23.73 -18.17
N ALA A 63 11.75 -24.40 -17.07
CA ALA A 63 12.77 -23.93 -16.12
C ALA A 63 14.03 -23.39 -16.83
N GLY A 64 14.53 -22.23 -16.41
CA GLY A 64 15.76 -21.65 -16.96
C GLY A 64 15.60 -21.00 -18.33
N GLN A 65 14.39 -20.88 -18.87
CA GLN A 65 14.12 -20.07 -20.06
C GLN A 65 13.89 -18.61 -19.68
N ALA A 66 14.32 -17.72 -20.58
CA ALA A 66 14.11 -16.28 -20.45
C ALA A 66 12.65 -15.93 -20.75
N CYS A 67 11.99 -15.26 -19.80
CA CYS A 67 10.66 -14.71 -19.94
C CYS A 67 10.70 -13.19 -20.20
N ALA A 68 9.71 -12.68 -20.90
CA ALA A 68 9.47 -11.26 -21.11
C ALA A 68 8.58 -10.67 -20.01
N VAL A 69 9.02 -9.54 -19.42
CA VAL A 69 8.25 -8.76 -18.44
C VAL A 69 7.98 -7.35 -18.95
N ILE A 70 6.70 -6.95 -18.94
CA ILE A 70 6.26 -5.58 -19.24
C ILE A 70 6.28 -4.77 -17.94
N GLU A 71 7.24 -3.87 -17.81
CA GLU A 71 7.38 -3.02 -16.60
C GLU A 71 6.56 -1.74 -16.66
N PHE A 72 6.21 -1.30 -17.88
CA PHE A 72 5.44 -0.10 -18.14
C PHE A 72 4.72 -0.18 -19.50
N GLY A 73 3.49 0.32 -19.58
CA GLY A 73 2.71 0.35 -20.83
C GLY A 73 1.47 -0.54 -20.79
N GLN A 74 0.79 -0.68 -21.94
CA GLN A 74 -0.46 -1.46 -22.02
C GLN A 74 -0.19 -2.96 -22.10
N ALA A 75 -0.96 -3.74 -21.35
CA ALA A 75 -0.85 -5.19 -21.30
C ALA A 75 -2.21 -5.85 -21.01
N VAL A 76 -2.30 -7.15 -21.29
CA VAL A 76 -3.42 -7.99 -20.85
C VAL A 76 -2.99 -8.70 -19.57
N ALA A 77 -3.71 -8.46 -18.48
CA ALA A 77 -3.41 -8.99 -17.16
C ALA A 77 -4.47 -9.99 -16.71
N GLN A 78 -4.09 -10.96 -15.91
CA GLN A 78 -5.05 -11.79 -15.19
C GLN A 78 -5.61 -11.04 -14.01
N ILE A 79 -6.93 -11.11 -13.82
CA ILE A 79 -7.62 -10.53 -12.68
C ILE A 79 -8.06 -11.63 -11.72
N GLY A 80 -8.00 -11.33 -10.42
CA GLY A 80 -8.45 -12.20 -9.33
C GLY A 80 -9.73 -11.70 -8.63
N ALA A 81 -10.31 -10.60 -9.11
CA ALA A 81 -11.52 -9.97 -8.58
C ALA A 81 -12.18 -9.11 -9.66
N ASN A 82 -13.44 -8.70 -9.44
CA ASN A 82 -14.10 -7.71 -10.30
C ASN A 82 -13.32 -6.40 -10.27
N ILE A 83 -13.17 -5.77 -11.44
CA ILE A 83 -12.49 -4.49 -11.58
C ILE A 83 -13.33 -3.51 -12.39
N THR A 84 -13.10 -2.22 -12.17
CA THR A 84 -13.73 -1.12 -12.91
C THR A 84 -12.66 -0.35 -13.68
N ALA A 85 -13.01 0.23 -14.84
CA ALA A 85 -12.09 1.09 -15.57
C ALA A 85 -11.52 2.22 -14.68
N GLN A 86 -10.25 2.57 -14.90
CA GLN A 86 -9.44 3.52 -14.13
C GLN A 86 -9.12 3.11 -12.69
N GLN A 87 -9.53 1.92 -12.25
CA GLN A 87 -9.22 1.43 -10.92
C GLN A 87 -7.74 1.06 -10.78
N PRO A 88 -7.04 1.54 -9.74
CA PRO A 88 -5.69 1.09 -9.46
C PRO A 88 -5.70 -0.33 -8.88
N LEU A 89 -4.74 -1.14 -9.32
CA LEU A 89 -4.67 -2.56 -9.05
C LEU A 89 -3.36 -2.92 -8.36
N THR A 90 -3.43 -3.85 -7.42
CA THR A 90 -2.31 -4.53 -6.78
C THR A 90 -2.39 -6.03 -7.09
N THR A 91 -1.59 -6.87 -6.42
CA THR A 91 -1.59 -8.32 -6.63
C THR A 91 -2.12 -9.10 -5.43
N ASN A 92 -2.75 -10.24 -5.72
CA ASN A 92 -3.03 -11.29 -4.73
C ASN A 92 -1.88 -12.31 -4.66
N ALA A 93 -2.03 -13.35 -3.83
CA ALA A 93 -0.99 -14.37 -3.63
C ALA A 93 -0.76 -15.29 -4.84
N ALA A 94 -1.67 -15.26 -5.82
CA ALA A 94 -1.53 -15.97 -7.08
C ALA A 94 -0.87 -15.10 -8.17
N GLY A 95 -0.46 -13.87 -7.86
CA GLY A 95 0.08 -12.92 -8.83
C GLY A 95 -0.98 -12.31 -9.76
N GLN A 96 -2.26 -12.51 -9.50
CA GLN A 96 -3.34 -11.90 -10.27
C GLN A 96 -3.63 -10.48 -9.76
N LEU A 97 -4.07 -9.61 -10.65
CA LEU A 97 -4.45 -8.26 -10.31
C LEU A 97 -5.79 -8.20 -9.58
N VAL A 98 -5.83 -7.43 -8.50
CA VAL A 98 -7.02 -7.17 -7.68
C VAL A 98 -7.09 -5.69 -7.32
N PRO A 99 -8.27 -5.13 -6.98
CA PRO A 99 -8.38 -3.77 -6.48
C PRO A 99 -7.39 -3.45 -5.36
N ALA A 100 -6.57 -2.42 -5.56
CA ALA A 100 -5.63 -1.97 -4.54
C ALA A 100 -6.36 -1.32 -3.36
N GLN A 101 -5.92 -1.64 -2.15
CA GLN A 101 -6.33 -0.99 -0.91
C GLN A 101 -5.37 0.17 -0.55
N PRO A 102 -5.80 1.12 0.29
CA PRO A 102 -4.93 2.19 0.77
C PRO A 102 -3.59 1.68 1.31
N GLY A 103 -2.48 2.34 0.96
CA GLY A 103 -1.13 1.98 1.36
C GLY A 103 -0.48 0.84 0.57
N GLN A 104 -1.21 0.14 -0.31
CA GLN A 104 -0.63 -0.92 -1.14
C GLN A 104 0.08 -0.36 -2.37
N PRO A 105 1.17 -1.00 -2.83
CA PRO A 105 1.80 -0.65 -4.09
C PRO A 105 0.87 -0.92 -5.27
N ILE A 106 0.86 -0.02 -6.25
CA ILE A 106 0.08 -0.11 -7.49
C ILE A 106 0.95 -0.77 -8.55
N ALA A 107 0.47 -1.89 -9.10
CA ALA A 107 1.10 -2.60 -10.20
C ALA A 107 0.60 -2.09 -11.56
N ALA A 108 -0.70 -1.80 -11.66
CA ALA A 108 -1.33 -1.36 -12.91
C ALA A 108 -2.62 -0.55 -12.65
N ILE A 109 -3.13 0.09 -13.70
CA ILE A 109 -4.43 0.77 -13.72
C ILE A 109 -5.32 0.05 -14.73
N ALA A 110 -6.54 -0.32 -14.33
CA ALA A 110 -7.52 -0.93 -15.23
C ALA A 110 -7.88 0.03 -16.38
N LEU A 111 -7.88 -0.45 -17.61
CA LEU A 111 -8.35 0.32 -18.76
C LEU A 111 -9.80 0.00 -19.13
N GLU A 112 -10.35 -1.07 -18.56
CA GLU A 112 -11.73 -1.50 -18.77
C GLU A 112 -12.36 -2.04 -17.48
N THR A 113 -13.68 -2.14 -17.51
CA THR A 113 -14.46 -2.81 -16.46
C THR A 113 -14.62 -4.27 -16.83
N GLN A 114 -14.27 -5.18 -15.93
CA GLN A 114 -14.31 -6.60 -16.17
C GLN A 114 -14.83 -7.36 -14.95
N VAL A 115 -15.69 -8.35 -15.20
CA VAL A 115 -16.18 -9.27 -14.17
C VAL A 115 -15.25 -10.47 -14.10
N TYR A 116 -14.81 -10.78 -12.89
CA TYR A 116 -14.07 -12.00 -12.60
C TYR A 116 -15.03 -13.18 -12.54
N VAL A 117 -14.78 -14.18 -13.39
CA VAL A 117 -15.62 -15.38 -13.48
C VAL A 117 -14.91 -16.58 -12.86
N ALA A 118 -13.62 -16.72 -13.15
CA ALA A 118 -12.76 -17.82 -12.69
C ALA A 118 -11.28 -17.42 -12.84
N PRO A 119 -10.34 -18.16 -12.22
CA PRO A 119 -8.92 -17.99 -12.51
C PRO A 119 -8.65 -18.08 -14.02
N GLY A 120 -7.88 -17.13 -14.55
CA GLY A 120 -7.71 -16.94 -15.99
C GLY A 120 -8.70 -15.95 -16.63
N SER A 121 -9.48 -15.20 -15.84
CA SER A 121 -10.17 -14.00 -16.33
C SER A 121 -9.12 -12.93 -16.66
N PHE A 122 -9.27 -12.25 -17.80
CA PHE A 122 -8.31 -11.26 -18.28
C PHE A 122 -8.94 -9.87 -18.39
N ALA A 123 -8.11 -8.84 -18.22
CA ALA A 123 -8.47 -7.47 -18.52
C ALA A 123 -7.28 -6.68 -19.10
N THR A 124 -7.60 -5.67 -19.88
CA THR A 124 -6.65 -4.70 -20.43
C THR A 124 -6.29 -3.67 -19.35
N VAL A 125 -4.99 -3.49 -19.12
CA VAL A 125 -4.47 -2.59 -18.08
C VAL A 125 -3.32 -1.76 -18.61
N PHE A 126 -3.00 -0.67 -17.90
CA PHE A 126 -1.77 0.09 -18.07
C PHE A 126 -0.85 -0.18 -16.88
N VAL A 127 0.27 -0.87 -17.13
CA VAL A 127 1.28 -1.23 -16.14
C VAL A 127 2.06 0.02 -15.73
N VAL A 128 2.16 0.24 -14.41
CA VAL A 128 2.89 1.36 -13.80
C VAL A 128 3.89 0.88 -12.75
N ALA A 129 4.19 -0.42 -12.73
CA ALA A 129 5.02 -1.10 -11.75
C ALA A 129 6.39 -0.43 -11.53
N ALA A 130 7.02 0.08 -12.59
CA ALA A 130 8.31 0.77 -12.51
C ALA A 130 8.28 2.15 -11.82
N LEU A 131 7.09 2.73 -11.58
CA LEU A 131 6.95 4.08 -11.05
C LEU A 131 6.86 4.15 -9.52
N ASN A 132 6.85 3.00 -8.82
CA ASN A 132 6.75 2.94 -7.35
C ASN A 132 5.59 3.77 -6.77
N ILE A 133 4.45 3.78 -7.47
CA ILE A 133 3.25 4.49 -7.01
C ILE A 133 2.53 3.59 -6.01
N SER A 134 2.11 4.15 -4.87
CA SER A 134 1.23 3.50 -3.91
C SER A 134 -0.15 4.14 -3.90
N MET A 135 -1.17 3.36 -3.53
CA MET A 135 -2.49 3.93 -3.25
C MET A 135 -2.37 4.87 -2.05
N PRO A 136 -2.85 6.11 -2.13
CA PRO A 136 -2.83 7.02 -1.00
C PRO A 136 -3.52 6.35 0.19
N GLY A 137 -2.76 6.28 1.28
CA GLY A 137 -3.07 5.51 2.46
C GLY A 137 -3.71 6.36 3.54
N ASP A 138 -4.87 6.98 3.31
CA ASP A 138 -5.63 7.61 4.42
C ASP A 138 -6.40 6.53 5.20
N ALA A 139 -5.76 5.38 5.47
CA ALA A 139 -6.36 4.31 6.24
C ALA A 139 -6.53 4.78 7.69
N VAL A 140 -7.77 4.82 8.16
CA VAL A 140 -8.09 5.12 9.56
C VAL A 140 -7.88 3.86 10.38
N THR A 141 -7.02 3.91 11.40
CA THR A 141 -6.93 2.85 12.40
C THR A 141 -8.03 3.04 13.44
N HIS A 142 -8.96 2.08 13.53
CA HIS A 142 -10.11 2.15 14.44
C HIS A 142 -9.80 1.51 15.79
N TYR A 143 -9.75 2.35 16.84
CA TYR A 143 -9.55 1.91 18.22
C TYR A 143 -10.90 1.71 18.90
N VAL A 144 -11.16 0.48 19.35
CA VAL A 144 -12.37 0.11 20.12
C VAL A 144 -12.07 -0.16 21.60
N ALA A 145 -10.80 -0.07 22.00
CA ALA A 145 -10.31 -0.22 23.36
C ALA A 145 -9.14 0.75 23.60
N ALA A 146 -8.89 1.07 24.88
CA ALA A 146 -7.82 1.98 25.27
C ALA A 146 -6.44 1.40 24.92
N GLY A 147 -5.51 2.24 24.49
CA GLY A 147 -4.17 1.81 24.10
C GLY A 147 -3.28 2.93 23.59
N ALA A 148 -2.12 2.55 23.06
CA ALA A 148 -1.18 3.49 22.45
C ALA A 148 -1.49 3.70 20.96
N ILE A 149 -1.52 4.95 20.55
CA ILE A 149 -1.52 5.35 19.15
C ILE A 149 -0.04 5.45 18.71
N PRO A 150 0.37 4.77 17.63
CA PRO A 150 1.76 4.80 17.16
C PRO A 150 2.12 6.18 16.61
N VAL A 151 3.40 6.54 16.71
CA VAL A 151 3.96 7.72 16.04
C VAL A 151 4.19 7.38 14.58
N ALA A 152 3.13 7.51 13.77
CA ALA A 152 3.13 7.26 12.34
C ALA A 152 2.23 8.26 11.63
N GLU A 153 2.49 8.49 10.35
CA GLU A 153 1.62 9.31 9.50
C GLU A 153 0.29 8.57 9.25
N GLY A 154 -0.83 9.28 9.32
CA GLY A 154 -2.14 8.72 9.02
C GLY A 154 -3.26 9.21 9.93
N ALA A 155 -4.31 8.39 10.06
CA ALA A 155 -5.51 8.72 10.82
C ALA A 155 -5.85 7.67 11.89
N ALA A 156 -6.34 8.12 13.05
CA ALA A 156 -6.81 7.28 14.15
C ALA A 156 -8.27 7.64 14.50
N GLY A 157 -9.14 6.63 14.48
CA GLY A 157 -10.54 6.74 14.87
C GLY A 157 -10.77 6.17 16.27
N LEU A 158 -11.45 6.92 17.14
CA LEU A 158 -11.77 6.51 18.51
C LEU A 158 -13.25 6.08 18.57
N GLY A 159 -13.50 4.78 18.50
CA GLY A 159 -14.83 4.19 18.28
C GLY A 159 -15.31 3.24 19.39
N GLY A 160 -14.72 3.30 20.58
CA GLY A 160 -15.11 2.46 21.71
C GLY A 160 -16.54 2.71 22.18
N GLY A 161 -17.20 1.69 22.73
CA GLY A 161 -18.51 1.82 23.40
C GLY A 161 -18.45 2.50 24.78
N ALA A 162 -17.27 2.95 25.18
CA ALA A 162 -17.01 3.73 26.38
C ALA A 162 -15.86 4.71 26.10
N ALA A 163 -15.69 5.70 26.98
CA ALA A 163 -14.56 6.62 26.94
C ALA A 163 -13.22 5.86 26.84
N LEU A 164 -12.41 6.26 25.87
CA LEU A 164 -11.10 5.66 25.62
C LEU A 164 -10.04 6.61 26.14
N ALA A 165 -9.19 6.13 27.03
CA ALA A 165 -8.00 6.85 27.50
C ALA A 165 -6.78 6.36 26.71
N MET A 166 -6.47 7.05 25.62
CA MET A 166 -5.40 6.72 24.71
C MET A 166 -4.09 7.40 25.11
N THR A 167 -2.97 6.83 24.70
CA THR A 167 -1.66 7.46 24.83
C THR A 167 -1.03 7.71 23.46
N LEU A 168 -0.24 8.76 23.35
CA LEU A 168 0.58 9.07 22.17
C LEU A 168 2.00 9.40 22.63
N ALA A 169 2.98 8.67 22.13
CA ALA A 169 4.38 8.93 22.48
C ALA A 169 4.86 10.27 21.87
N LEU A 170 5.94 10.81 22.43
CA LEU A 170 6.63 11.95 21.81
C LEU A 170 7.26 11.49 20.50
N PRO A 171 7.22 12.30 19.43
CA PRO A 171 7.98 12.00 18.23
C PRO A 171 9.48 12.15 18.50
N THR A 172 10.29 11.46 17.72
CA THR A 172 11.74 11.71 17.64
C THR A 172 12.03 12.76 16.57
N GLU A 173 13.19 13.40 16.59
CA GLU A 173 13.60 14.36 15.54
C GLU A 173 13.63 13.72 14.14
N ALA A 174 13.88 12.41 14.07
CA ALA A 174 13.84 11.65 12.80
C ALA A 174 12.41 11.55 12.21
N GLN A 175 11.39 11.90 12.98
CA GLN A 175 9.98 11.87 12.59
C GLN A 175 9.41 13.27 12.33
N ASP A 176 10.26 14.30 12.26
CA ASP A 176 9.83 15.65 11.92
C ASP A 176 9.07 15.67 10.58
N GLY A 177 7.92 16.35 10.57
CA GLY A 177 6.99 16.39 9.43
C GLY A 177 5.90 15.31 9.46
N THR A 178 5.98 14.32 10.36
CA THR A 178 4.93 13.30 10.53
C THR A 178 3.61 13.96 10.96
N LYS A 179 2.54 13.69 10.22
CA LYS A 179 1.20 14.22 10.49
C LYS A 179 0.25 13.12 10.94
N ILE A 180 -0.47 13.37 12.03
CA ILE A 180 -1.51 12.46 12.50
C ILE A 180 -2.83 13.22 12.66
N PHE A 181 -3.88 12.63 12.11
CA PHE A 181 -5.26 13.05 12.37
C PHE A 181 -5.90 12.08 13.37
N ILE A 182 -6.45 12.60 14.45
CA ILE A 182 -7.17 11.77 15.44
C ILE A 182 -8.60 12.30 15.54
N THR A 183 -9.59 11.42 15.48
CA THR A 183 -11.01 11.80 15.54
C THR A 183 -11.85 10.86 16.39
N ALA A 184 -12.88 11.40 17.04
CA ALA A 184 -13.88 10.62 17.76
C ALA A 184 -14.96 10.08 16.80
N GLU A 185 -15.11 8.76 16.78
CA GLU A 185 -16.12 8.04 15.99
C GLU A 185 -17.34 7.66 16.84
N SER A 186 -17.22 7.76 18.16
CA SER A 186 -18.31 7.58 19.12
C SER A 186 -18.65 8.90 19.82
N SER A 187 -19.74 8.92 20.59
CA SER A 187 -20.15 10.11 21.36
C SER A 187 -19.55 10.14 22.78
N GLU A 188 -18.62 9.24 23.07
CA GLU A 188 -17.97 9.13 24.37
C GLU A 188 -16.85 10.16 24.53
N ALA A 189 -16.56 10.53 25.78
CA ALA A 189 -15.51 11.49 26.12
C ALA A 189 -14.11 10.84 26.04
N HIS A 190 -13.53 10.75 24.84
CA HIS A 190 -12.21 10.16 24.66
C HIS A 190 -11.10 11.15 25.03
N THR A 191 -9.93 10.62 25.41
CA THR A 191 -8.73 11.41 25.64
C THR A 191 -7.52 10.77 24.95
N VAL A 192 -6.60 11.62 24.51
CA VAL A 192 -5.26 11.21 24.06
C VAL A 192 -4.25 11.97 24.90
N THR A 193 -3.40 11.24 25.61
CA THR A 193 -2.42 11.80 26.54
C THR A 193 -1.00 11.54 26.04
N THR A 194 -0.17 12.58 26.00
CA THR A 194 1.27 12.50 25.80
C THR A 194 2.02 12.58 27.12
N ALA A 195 3.35 12.42 27.10
CA ALA A 195 4.17 12.90 28.20
C ALA A 195 3.95 14.41 28.43
N ALA A 196 4.27 14.91 29.63
CA ALA A 196 4.12 16.33 29.96
C ALA A 196 4.85 17.23 28.95
N ASN A 197 4.20 18.32 28.53
CA ASN A 197 4.66 19.24 27.47
C ASN A 197 4.87 18.57 26.10
N GLY A 198 4.32 17.37 25.89
CA GLY A 198 4.45 16.65 24.63
C GLY A 198 3.66 17.27 23.48
N ILE A 199 2.69 18.12 23.81
CA ILE A 199 2.03 19.01 22.87
C ILE A 199 2.54 20.42 23.16
N ASN A 200 2.96 21.13 22.10
CA ASN A 200 3.57 22.45 22.23
C ASN A 200 2.67 23.43 23.02
N GLY A 201 3.29 24.28 23.84
CA GLY A 201 2.59 25.22 24.73
C GLY A 201 2.26 24.70 26.13
N ALA A 202 3.10 23.80 26.67
CA ALA A 202 2.92 23.16 27.98
C ALA A 202 1.66 22.29 28.13
N LYS A 203 1.24 21.68 27.01
CA LYS A 203 0.04 20.85 26.91
C LYS A 203 0.41 19.37 26.80
N HIS A 204 -0.51 18.49 27.16
CA HIS A 204 -0.28 17.04 27.12
C HIS A 204 -1.54 16.19 26.99
N VAL A 205 -2.73 16.79 26.99
CA VAL A 205 -3.99 16.05 26.84
C VAL A 205 -4.83 16.68 25.74
N VAL A 206 -5.29 15.86 24.80
CA VAL A 206 -6.39 16.20 23.89
C VAL A 206 -7.64 15.50 24.39
N THR A 207 -8.74 16.25 24.50
CA THR A 207 -10.06 15.72 24.89
C THR A 207 -11.03 15.85 23.73
N PHE A 208 -11.78 14.79 23.47
CA PHE A 208 -12.83 14.72 22.45
C PHE A 208 -14.14 14.49 23.20
N ALA A 209 -15.08 15.43 23.11
CA ALA A 209 -16.31 15.38 23.90
C ALA A 209 -17.45 14.70 23.15
N THR A 210 -17.44 14.75 21.82
CA THR A 210 -18.51 14.24 20.97
C THR A 210 -17.98 13.63 19.67
N ARG A 211 -18.83 12.85 18.99
CA ARG A 211 -18.52 12.29 17.67
C ARG A 211 -18.20 13.41 16.67
N GLY A 212 -17.12 13.25 15.92
CA GLY A 212 -16.66 14.20 14.91
C GLY A 212 -15.66 15.23 15.45
N ASP A 213 -15.44 15.28 16.76
CA ASP A 213 -14.33 16.03 17.33
C ASP A 213 -13.01 15.46 16.81
N GLY A 214 -12.03 16.33 16.57
CA GLY A 214 -10.77 15.91 15.97
C GLY A 214 -9.60 16.85 16.22
N VAL A 215 -8.39 16.35 16.02
CA VAL A 215 -7.15 17.13 16.07
C VAL A 215 -6.21 16.67 14.96
N VAL A 216 -5.53 17.62 14.33
CA VAL A 216 -4.38 17.35 13.46
C VAL A 216 -3.13 17.81 14.17
N LEU A 217 -2.20 16.89 14.38
CA LEU A 217 -0.89 17.13 14.99
C LEU A 217 0.20 16.92 13.96
N GLU A 218 1.27 17.71 14.06
CA GLU A 218 2.48 17.55 13.26
C GLU A 218 3.72 17.53 14.16
N ALA A 219 4.57 16.53 13.98
CA ALA A 219 5.83 16.41 14.70
C ALA A 219 6.83 17.47 14.23
N MET A 220 7.36 18.28 15.15
CA MET A 220 8.53 19.14 14.88
C MET A 220 9.38 19.26 16.15
N GLY A 221 10.67 18.97 16.06
CA GLY A 221 11.62 19.13 17.17
C GLY A 221 11.30 18.26 18.38
N GLY A 222 10.78 17.05 18.17
CA GLY A 222 10.46 16.12 19.26
C GLY A 222 9.18 16.43 20.06
N VAL A 223 8.36 17.38 19.59
CA VAL A 223 7.05 17.71 20.17
C VAL A 223 5.95 17.70 19.10
N TRP A 224 4.71 17.54 19.54
CA TRP A 224 3.54 17.66 18.68
C TRP A 224 3.09 19.12 18.59
N ASN A 225 2.99 19.64 17.37
CA ASN A 225 2.41 20.94 17.09
C ASN A 225 0.97 20.78 16.58
N VAL A 226 0.07 21.55 17.17
CA VAL A 226 -1.34 21.54 16.77
C VAL A 226 -1.47 22.31 15.46
N ARG A 227 -1.91 21.64 14.41
CA ARG A 227 -2.20 22.26 13.11
C ARG A 227 -3.64 22.72 13.01
N SER A 228 -4.56 21.91 13.50
CA SER A 228 -5.99 22.25 13.54
C SER A 228 -6.72 21.47 14.61
N LEU A 229 -7.82 22.07 15.09
CA LEU A 229 -8.86 21.41 15.86
C LEU A 229 -10.12 21.33 15.01
N VAL A 230 -10.86 20.24 15.16
CA VAL A 230 -12.13 19.98 14.48
C VAL A 230 -13.20 19.80 15.55
N GLY A 231 -14.36 20.41 15.35
CA GLY A 231 -15.47 20.33 16.31
C GLY A 231 -15.15 20.99 17.65
N GLY A 232 -15.55 20.32 18.73
CA GLY A 232 -15.37 20.74 20.12
C GLY A 232 -14.12 20.17 20.81
N ALA A 233 -13.17 19.60 20.05
CA ALA A 233 -11.92 19.08 20.62
C ALA A 233 -11.15 20.17 21.38
N ALA A 234 -10.64 19.82 22.57
CA ALA A 234 -9.93 20.74 23.45
C ALA A 234 -8.55 20.19 23.82
N ILE A 235 -7.57 21.07 24.05
CA ILE A 235 -6.21 20.69 24.43
C ILE A 235 -5.81 21.42 25.71
N ALA A 236 -5.34 20.64 26.69
CA ALA A 236 -4.88 21.08 28.01
C ALA A 236 -3.47 20.58 28.33
#